data_AF-A0A3G7U913-F1
#
_entry.id   AF-A0A3G7U913-F1
#
_cell.length_a   1.000
_cell.length_b   1.000
_cell.length_c   1.000
_cell.angle_alpha   90.00
_cell.angle_beta   90.00
_cell.angle_gamma   90.00
#
_symmetry.space_group_name_H-M   'P 1'
#
loop_
_entity.id
_entity.type
_entity.pdbx_description
1 polymer ?
#
loop_
_entity_poly.entity_id
_entity_poly.type
_entity_poly.pdbx_seq_one_letter_code
_entity_poly.pdbx_strand_id
1 'polypeptide(L)' 'MDNTIKRPMFIVGASLLAVGLATSIPGIWIPGIVFMGIGVSQKPKN' A
#
# COMPACT_ATOMS: atom_id res chain seq x y z
N MET A 1 8.50 31.12 3.16
CA MET A 1 9.06 29.82 2.75
C MET A 1 8.17 28.66 3.27
N ASP A 2 6.85 28.78 3.16
CA ASP A 2 5.95 28.17 4.18
C ASP A 2 5.08 27.00 3.70
N ASN A 3 5.05 26.72 2.40
CA ASN A 3 4.12 25.73 1.83
C ASN A 3 4.81 24.49 1.23
N THR A 4 6.13 24.55 1.02
CA THR A 4 6.89 23.45 0.40
C THR A 4 7.23 22.34 1.40
N ILE A 5 7.32 22.64 2.70
CA ILE A 5 7.66 21.67 3.77
C ILE A 5 6.40 21.04 4.38
N LYS A 6 5.26 21.73 4.37
CA LYS A 6 3.99 21.20 4.93
C LYS A 6 3.39 20.09 4.07
N ARG A 7 3.55 20.17 2.75
CA ARG A 7 3.08 19.16 1.80
C ARG A 7 3.75 17.78 1.96
N PRO A 8 5.09 17.66 2.04
CA PRO A 8 5.74 16.36 2.19
C PRO A 8 5.38 15.70 3.53
N MET A 9 5.24 16.47 4.62
CA MET A 9 4.84 15.91 5.92
C MET A 9 3.41 15.34 5.90
N PHE A 10 2.49 16.00 5.19
CA PHE A 10 1.13 15.50 4.99
C PHE A 10 1.09 14.26 4.08
N ILE A 11 1.89 14.22 3.02
CA ILE A 11 1.98 13.05 2.12
C ILE A 11 2.54 11.83 2.86
N VAL A 12 3.60 12.04 3.66
CA VAL A 12 4.20 10.98 4.48
C VAL A 12 3.21 10.50 5.54
N GLY A 13 2.52 11.42 6.23
CA GLY A 13 1.49 11.08 7.21
C GLY A 13 0.30 10.32 6.60
N ALA A 14 -0.20 10.75 5.43
CA ALA A 14 -1.27 10.07 4.72
C ALA A 14 -0.86 8.67 4.25
N SER A 15 0.39 8.50 3.80
CA SER A 15 0.93 7.20 3.41
C SER A 15 1.04 6.26 4.62
N LEU A 16 1.54 6.75 5.75
CA LEU A 16 1.61 5.99 7.00
C LEU A 16 0.23 5.62 7.53
N LEU A 17 -0.74 6.53 7.44
CA LEU A 17 -2.13 6.27 7.84
C LEU A 17 -2.78 5.22 6.93
N ALA A 18 -2.56 5.30 5.61
CA ALA A 18 -3.05 4.31 4.66
C ALA A 18 -2.43 2.92 4.93
N VAL A 19 -1.13 2.86 5.20
CA VAL A 19 -0.45 1.61 5.60
C VAL A 19 -1.02 1.09 6.92
N GLY A 20 -1.22 1.95 7.91
CA GLY A 20 -1.80 1.56 9.22
C GLY A 20 -3.25 1.07 9.15
N LEU A 21 -4.09 1.73 8.34
CA LEU A 21 -5.46 1.30 8.07
C LEU A 21 -5.51 -0.05 7.37
N ALA A 22 -4.55 -0.26 6.47
CA ALA A 22 -4.53 -1.47 5.70
C ALA A 22 -3.92 -2.63 6.52
N THR A 23 -2.94 -2.39 7.40
CA THR A 23 -2.42 -3.40 8.35
C THR A 23 -3.36 -3.72 9.51
N SER A 24 -4.28 -2.83 9.87
CA SER A 24 -5.26 -3.06 10.95
C SER A 24 -6.40 -3.99 10.54
N ILE A 25 -6.60 -4.25 9.24
CA ILE A 25 -7.59 -5.24 8.75
C ILE A 25 -6.91 -6.23 7.80
N PRO A 26 -6.03 -7.10 8.32
CA PRO A 26 -5.29 -8.05 7.50
C PRO A 26 -6.21 -9.02 6.76
N GLY A 27 -7.39 -9.33 7.29
CA GLY A 27 -8.32 -10.27 6.66
C GLY A 27 -8.89 -9.81 5.31
N ILE A 28 -8.95 -8.50 5.02
CA ILE A 28 -9.60 -7.99 3.80
C ILE A 28 -8.64 -8.01 2.59
N TRP A 29 -7.35 -7.70 2.80
CA TRP A 29 -6.38 -7.57 1.70
C TRP A 29 -5.41 -8.77 1.54
N ILE A 30 -5.26 -9.63 2.55
CA ILE A 30 -4.39 -10.82 2.48
C ILE A 30 -4.81 -11.73 1.32
N PRO A 31 -6.11 -12.05 1.12
CA PRO A 31 -6.52 -12.85 -0.02
C PRO A 31 -6.11 -12.21 -1.34
N GLY A 32 -6.32 -10.91 -1.50
CA GLY A 32 -5.95 -10.16 -2.71
C GLY A 32 -4.45 -10.20 -3.01
N ILE A 33 -3.59 -10.00 -2.00
CA ILE A 33 -2.13 -10.06 -2.15
C ILE A 33 -1.69 -11.49 -2.48
N VAL A 34 -2.28 -12.50 -1.84
CA VAL A 34 -1.99 -13.92 -2.11
C VAL A 34 -2.40 -14.31 -3.54
N PHE A 35 -3.60 -13.92 -3.98
CA PHE A 35 -4.05 -14.16 -5.37
C PHE A 35 -3.19 -13.40 -6.38
N MET A 36 -2.76 -12.18 -6.09
CA MET A 36 -1.85 -11.42 -6.94
C MET A 36 -0.47 -12.09 -7.02
N GLY A 37 0.06 -12.62 -5.91
CA GLY A 37 1.31 -13.38 -5.88
C GLY A 37 1.21 -14.68 -6.69
N ILE A 38 0.13 -15.43 -6.53
CA ILE A 38 -0.12 -16.66 -7.31
C ILE A 38 -0.29 -16.32 -8.79
N GLY A 39 -1.09 -15.31 -9.13
CA GLY A 39 -1.32 -14.87 -10.52
C GLY A 39 -0.05 -14.36 -11.21
N VAL A 40 0.82 -13.65 -10.48
CA VAL A 40 2.15 -13.27 -10.98
C VAL A 40 3.07 -14.47 -11.12
N SER A 41 3.01 -15.45 -10.21
CA SER A 41 3.79 -16.69 -10.30
C SER A 41 3.29 -17.63 -11.39
N GLN A 42 2.04 -17.48 -11.82
CA GLN A 42 1.43 -18.22 -12.93
C GLN A 42 1.58 -17.50 -14.28
N LYS A 43 2.17 -16.30 -14.33
CA LYS A 43 2.46 -15.64 -15.61
C LYS A 43 3.38 -16.56 -16.42
N PRO A 44 2.92 -17.11 -17.56
CA PRO A 44 3.77 -17.93 -18.40
C PRO A 44 4.94 -17.05 -18.84
N LYS A 45 6.15 -17.49 -18.52
CA LYS A 45 7.39 -16.88 -18.99
C LYS A 45 7.49 -17.19 -20.48
N ASN A 46 6.81 -16.39 -21.29
CA ASN A 46 6.91 -16.40 -22.75
C ASN A 46 7.98 -15.41 -23.17
#